data_AF-A0A7W1L0P2-F1
#
_entry.id   AF-A0A7W1L0P2-F1
#
_cell.length_a   1.000
_cell.length_b   1.000
_cell.length_c   1.000
_cell.angle_alpha   90.00
_cell.angle_beta   90.00
_cell.angle_gamma   90.00
#
_symmetry.space_group_name_H-M   'P 1'
#
loop_
_entity.id
_entity.type
_entity.pdbx_description
1 polymer ?
#
loop_
_entity_poly.entity_id
_entity_poly.type
_entity_poly.pdbx_seq_one_letter_code
_entity_poly.pdbx_strand_id
1 'polypeptide(L)'
;PKSLTVAGSKFVDALFRQWNMASPVEAEAIEMAEHFWYLNAGKARDELGFAPRDPAETLNETVVYVRENFLRNDAFKQAVSSR
;
A
#
# COMPACT_ATOMS: atom_id res chain seq x y z
N PRO A 1 -9.31 -21.17 5.58
CA PRO A 1 -9.32 -19.79 5.00
C PRO A 1 -8.45 -19.60 3.74
N LYS A 2 -7.31 -20.29 3.61
CA LYS A 2 -6.35 -20.14 2.48
C LYS A 2 -6.92 -20.37 1.07
N SER A 3 -7.96 -21.21 0.94
CA SER A 3 -8.59 -21.51 -0.36
C SER A 3 -9.40 -20.35 -0.93
N LEU A 4 -9.93 -19.45 -0.09
CA LEU A 4 -10.67 -18.28 -0.56
C LEU A 4 -9.74 -17.17 -1.04
N THR A 5 -8.61 -16.93 -0.36
CA THR A 5 -7.59 -15.94 -0.77
C THR A 5 -7.01 -16.28 -2.14
N VAL A 6 -6.63 -17.55 -2.37
CA VAL A 6 -6.06 -18.02 -3.65
C VAL A 6 -7.08 -18.01 -4.80
N ALA A 7 -8.38 -18.15 -4.50
CA ALA A 7 -9.43 -18.02 -5.50
C ALA A 7 -9.69 -16.55 -5.87
N GLY A 8 -9.61 -15.65 -4.89
CA GLY A 8 -9.74 -14.20 -5.09
C GLY A 8 -8.62 -13.62 -5.95
N SER A 9 -7.36 -14.01 -5.71
CA SER A 9 -6.21 -13.53 -6.49
C SER A 9 -6.31 -13.96 -7.96
N LYS A 10 -6.73 -15.19 -8.24
CA LYS A 10 -6.96 -15.69 -9.61
C LYS A 10 -8.07 -14.96 -10.36
N PHE A 11 -9.12 -14.53 -9.65
CA PHE A 11 -10.22 -13.76 -10.24
C PHE A 11 -9.79 -12.33 -10.59
N VAL A 12 -9.03 -11.71 -9.69
CA VAL A 12 -8.41 -10.39 -9.89
C VAL A 12 -7.43 -10.43 -11.07
N ASP A 13 -6.57 -11.45 -11.13
CA ASP A 13 -5.63 -11.66 -12.25
C ASP A 13 -6.35 -11.88 -13.59
N ALA A 14 -7.47 -12.62 -13.61
CA ALA A 14 -8.26 -12.82 -14.82
C ALA A 14 -8.93 -11.52 -15.30
N LEU A 15 -9.45 -10.72 -14.37
CA LEU A 15 -10.01 -9.39 -14.66
C LEU A 15 -8.95 -8.42 -15.20
N PHE A 16 -7.75 -8.41 -14.62
CA PHE A 16 -6.64 -7.56 -15.08
C PHE A 16 -6.10 -7.99 -16.45
N ARG A 17 -5.92 -9.30 -16.69
CA ARG A 17 -5.52 -9.84 -18.01
C ARG A 17 -6.54 -9.50 -19.10
N GLN A 18 -7.85 -9.59 -18.80
CA GLN A 18 -8.91 -9.27 -19.75
C GLN A 18 -8.97 -7.77 -20.10
N TRP A 19 -8.48 -6.89 -19.23
CA TRP A 19 -8.33 -5.45 -19.48
C TRP A 19 -6.96 -5.04 -20.03
N ASN A 20 -6.10 -5.98 -20.42
CA ASN A 20 -4.75 -5.74 -20.96
C ASN A 20 -3.90 -4.81 -20.07
N MET A 21 -4.15 -4.84 -18.76
CA MET A 21 -3.39 -4.14 -17.74
C MET A 21 -2.67 -5.21 -16.92
N ALA A 22 -1.35 -5.10 -16.80
CA ALA A 22 -0.62 -5.92 -15.84
C ALA A 22 -1.27 -5.73 -14.46
N SER A 23 -1.53 -6.81 -13.74
CA SER A 23 -2.00 -6.72 -12.35
C SER A 23 -1.02 -5.79 -11.62
N PRO A 24 -1.48 -4.65 -11.07
CA PRO A 24 -0.59 -3.60 -10.59
C PRO A 24 0.18 -4.00 -9.32
N VAL A 25 -0.09 -5.19 -8.78
CA VAL A 25 0.47 -5.71 -7.53
C VAL A 25 0.85 -7.17 -7.72
N GLU A 26 2.08 -7.53 -7.38
CA GLU A 26 2.59 -8.91 -7.42
C GLU A 26 1.89 -9.79 -6.36
N ALA A 27 1.68 -11.08 -6.65
CA ALA A 27 0.94 -11.98 -5.77
C ALA A 27 1.62 -12.14 -4.40
N GLU A 28 2.95 -12.10 -4.37
CA GLU A 28 3.79 -12.13 -3.17
C GLU A 28 3.53 -10.90 -2.30
N ALA A 29 3.30 -9.73 -2.89
CA ALA A 29 2.97 -8.52 -2.14
C ALA A 29 1.60 -8.61 -1.47
N ILE A 30 0.63 -9.30 -2.10
CA ILE A 30 -0.68 -9.58 -1.49
C ILE A 30 -0.51 -10.49 -0.27
N GLU A 31 0.27 -11.55 -0.39
CA GLU A 31 0.54 -12.46 0.74
C GLU A 31 1.21 -11.72 1.90
N MET A 32 2.21 -10.88 1.61
CA MET A 32 2.88 -10.07 2.65
C MET A 32 1.94 -9.08 3.34
N ALA A 33 0.94 -8.56 2.64
CA ALA A 33 -0.05 -7.63 3.19
C ALA A 33 -1.03 -8.30 4.18
N GLU A 34 -1.14 -9.64 4.17
CA GLU A 34 -1.96 -10.38 5.15
C GLU A 34 -1.28 -10.52 6.52
N HIS A 35 -0.01 -10.12 6.66
CA HIS A 35 0.78 -10.27 7.87
C HIS A 35 1.07 -8.94 8.58
N PHE A 36 1.17 -8.98 9.91
CA PHE A 36 1.64 -7.85 10.72
C PHE A 36 3.15 -7.94 10.95
N TRP A 37 3.85 -6.85 10.61
CA TRP A 37 5.30 -6.74 10.75
C TRP A 37 5.64 -5.90 11.99
N TYR A 38 6.05 -6.56 13.06
CA TYR A 38 6.47 -5.89 14.29
C TYR A 38 7.97 -5.57 14.24
N LEU A 39 8.32 -4.32 14.53
CA LEU A 39 9.69 -3.86 14.68
C LEU A 39 9.97 -3.56 16.16
N ASN A 40 11.05 -4.13 16.70
CA ASN A 40 11.61 -3.69 17.98
C ASN A 40 12.81 -2.76 17.74
N ALA A 41 12.64 -1.47 18.03
CA ALA A 41 13.68 -0.46 17.90
C ALA A 41 14.51 -0.25 19.19
N GLY A 42 14.34 -1.10 20.22
CA GLY A 42 14.94 -0.91 21.55
C GLY A 42 16.45 -0.67 21.53
N LYS A 43 17.20 -1.51 20.80
CA LYS A 43 18.64 -1.35 20.66
C LYS A 43 19.04 0.03 20.12
N ALA A 44 18.36 0.51 19.07
CA ALA A 44 18.64 1.81 18.48
C ALA A 44 18.27 2.96 19.45
N ARG A 45 17.20 2.79 20.24
CA ARG A 45 16.84 3.76 21.27
C ARG A 45 17.93 3.86 22.34
N ASP A 46 18.43 2.71 22.79
CA ASP A 46 19.37 2.62 23.90
C ASP A 46 20.78 3.08 23.49
N GLU A 47 21.24 2.72 22.29
CA GLU A 47 22.61 2.99 21.84
C GLU A 47 22.74 4.33 21.11
N LEU A 48 21.69 4.78 20.42
CA LEU A 48 21.75 5.94 19.52
C LEU A 48 20.83 7.08 19.94
N GLY A 49 20.07 6.92 21.02
CA GLY A 49 19.01 7.87 21.38
C GLY A 49 17.94 7.97 20.30
N PHE A 50 17.79 6.94 19.47
CA PHE A 50 16.83 6.95 18.37
C PHE A 50 15.41 7.08 18.92
N ALA A 51 14.60 7.98 18.37
CA ALA A 51 13.21 8.18 18.75
C ALA A 51 12.35 8.02 17.48
N PRO A 52 11.84 6.81 17.18
CA PRO A 52 11.03 6.60 16.00
C PRO A 52 9.74 7.41 16.09
N ARG A 53 9.39 8.06 14.97
CA ARG A 53 8.09 8.71 14.81
C ARG A 53 6.97 7.67 14.76
N ASP A 54 5.74 8.10 15.03
CA ASP A 54 4.57 7.26 14.85
C ASP A 54 4.43 6.86 13.36
N PRO A 55 4.31 5.56 13.05
CA PRO A 55 4.26 5.10 11.66
C PRO A 55 2.98 5.53 10.94
N ALA A 56 1.85 5.70 11.64
CA ALA A 56 0.60 6.11 11.02
C ALA A 56 0.64 7.61 10.65
N GLU A 57 1.22 8.45 11.51
CA GLU A 57 1.48 9.86 11.22
C GLU A 57 2.41 10.00 10.00
N THR A 58 3.53 9.27 9.99
CA THR A 58 4.51 9.30 8.89
C THR A 58 3.88 8.88 7.55
N LEU A 59 3.03 7.85 7.58
CA LEU A 59 2.31 7.39 6.39
C LEU A 59 1.32 8.44 5.89
N ASN A 60 0.57 9.07 6.81
CA ASN A 60 -0.39 10.11 6.47
C ASN A 60 0.29 11.30 5.76
N GLU A 61 1.37 11.80 6.35
CA GLU A 61 2.17 12.88 5.76
C GLU A 61 2.71 12.50 4.38
N THR A 62 3.16 11.25 4.21
CA THR A 62 3.63 10.76 2.91
C THR A 62 2.52 10.81 1.86
N VAL A 63 1.30 10.39 2.22
CA VAL A 63 0.14 10.46 1.31
C VAL A 63 -0.18 11.90 0.93
N VAL A 64 -0.17 12.82 1.90
CA VAL A 64 -0.39 14.25 1.65
C VAL A 64 0.67 14.80 0.70
N TYR A 65 1.96 14.55 0.99
CA TYR A 65 3.07 14.97 0.16
C TYR A 65 2.96 14.47 -1.28
N VAL A 66 2.66 13.19 -1.48
CA VAL A 66 2.51 12.61 -2.83
C VAL A 66 1.36 13.28 -3.59
N ARG A 67 0.24 13.54 -2.91
CA ARG A 67 -0.92 14.22 -3.51
C ARG A 67 -0.58 15.63 -3.97
N GLU A 68 0.10 16.39 -3.12
CA GLU A 68 0.40 17.80 -3.41
C GLU A 68 1.47 17.96 -4.50
N ASN A 69 2.44 17.05 -4.56
CA ASN A 69 3.64 17.25 -5.38
C ASN A 69 3.66 16.43 -6.67
N PHE A 70 2.95 15.31 -6.74
CA PHE A 70 3.03 14.38 -7.88
C PHE A 70 1.68 14.08 -8.52
N LEU A 71 0.61 14.05 -7.73
CA LEU A 71 -0.75 13.83 -8.23
C LEU A 71 -1.45 15.17 -8.41
N ARG A 72 -1.07 15.92 -9.46
CA ARG A 72 -1.72 17.18 -9.88
C ARG A 72 -3.20 17.15 -9.48
N ASN A 73 -3.63 18.09 -8.63
CA ASN A 73 -4.95 18.14 -7.97
C ASN A 73 -6.18 17.96 -8.89
N ASP A 74 -5.98 17.98 -10.21
CA ASP A 74 -7.01 17.84 -11.25
C ASP A 74 -7.27 16.40 -11.70
N ALA A 75 -6.29 15.49 -11.61
CA ALA A 75 -6.42 14.12 -12.12
C ALA A 75 -7.38 13.27 -11.26
N PHE A 76 -7.32 13.44 -9.93
CA PHE A 76 -8.21 12.73 -9.00
C PHE A 76 -9.62 13.33 -8.98
N LYS A 77 -9.75 14.66 -9.16
CA LYS A 77 -11.06 15.34 -9.25
C LYS A 77 -11.85 14.93 -10.49
N GLN A 78 -11.20 14.75 -11.64
CA GLN A 78 -11.87 14.30 -12.86
C GLN A 78 -12.42 12.86 -12.75
N ALA A 79 -11.67 11.95 -12.12
CA ALA A 79 -12.08 10.55 -11.95
C ALA A 79 -13.27 10.37 -10.99
N VAL A 80 -13.41 11.27 -10.00
CA VAL A 80 -14.53 11.26 -9.04
C VAL A 80 -15.74 12.03 -9.58
N SER A 81 -15.54 13.06 -10.40
CA SER A 81 -16.64 13.85 -10.98
C SER A 81 -17.34 13.18 -12.17
N SER A 82 -16.75 12.13 -12.75
CA SER A 82 -17.34 11.38 -13.87
C SER A 82 -18.16 10.15 -13.43
N ARG A 83 -18.55 10.09 -12.15
CA ARG A 83 -19.44 9.08 -11.58
C ARG A 83 -20.70 9.73 -11.04
#